data_AF-A0A9D6AJ47-F1
#
_entry.id   AF-A0A9D6AJ47-F1
#
_cell.length_a   1.000
_cell.length_b   1.000
_cell.length_c   1.000
_cell.angle_alpha   90.00
_cell.angle_beta   90.00
_cell.angle_gamma   90.00
#
_symmetry.space_group_name_H-M   'P 1'
#
loop_
_entity.id
_entity.type
_entity.pdbx_description
1 polymer ?
#
loop_
_entity_poly.entity_id
_entity_poly.type
_entity_poly.pdbx_seq_one_letter_code
_entity_poly.pdbx_strand_id
1 'polypeptide(L)'
;MLPRWPSWLSQSKIPSQCLACHAWPCADVLCHHCWQTFHHHPWRCTGCALSLPGLNAARPRCGQCMRHPPIWEQCHAWTTYAYPWSQLLARWKFGQQPGLARHFARWMQQSPAVITALEHAQVVIAVPLSAQRMRERGYNPAAQMAQMLAPRKNLVAVLVRQRHTAPQSHLTRAQRLRNVRAAFSVPSHQQAPISQRRVLLIDDVMTTGATLHAATRCLLKAGAASVQVLCVARTP
;
A
#
# COMPACT_ATOMS: atom_id res chain seq x y z
N MET A 1 33.45 14.24 14.99
CA MET A 1 33.29 12.85 15.46
C MET A 1 31.93 12.72 16.13
N LEU A 2 30.96 12.04 15.51
CA LEU A 2 29.69 11.74 16.18
C LEU A 2 29.98 10.78 17.34
N PRO A 3 29.40 10.97 18.55
CA PRO A 3 29.62 10.07 19.67
C PRO A 3 29.17 8.66 19.28
N ARG A 4 30.10 7.70 19.40
CA ARG A 4 29.81 6.27 19.24
C ARG A 4 28.95 5.85 20.43
N TRP A 5 27.66 5.65 20.19
CA TRP A 5 26.76 5.10 21.18
C TRP A 5 27.25 3.71 21.61
N PRO A 6 27.18 3.37 22.91
CA PRO A 6 27.54 2.04 23.40
C PRO A 6 26.78 0.93 22.64
N SER A 7 27.42 -0.21 22.38
CA SER A 7 26.85 -1.32 21.60
C SER A 7 25.52 -1.83 22.16
N TRP A 8 25.31 -1.74 23.48
CA TRP A 8 24.05 -2.12 24.15
C TRP A 8 22.87 -1.17 23.86
N LEU A 9 23.12 0.08 23.43
CA LEU A 9 22.10 1.00 22.92
C LEU A 9 21.81 0.79 21.42
N SER A 10 22.73 0.16 20.69
CA SER A 10 22.64 0.02 19.23
C SER A 10 21.80 -1.17 18.75
N GLN A 11 21.55 -2.16 19.62
CA GLN A 11 20.86 -3.41 19.25
C GLN A 11 19.78 -3.88 20.24
N SER A 12 19.65 -3.23 21.41
CA SER A 12 18.62 -3.60 22.39
C SER A 12 17.31 -2.87 22.08
N LYS A 13 16.28 -3.65 21.73
CA LYS A 13 14.89 -3.21 21.70
C LYS A 13 14.53 -2.64 23.07
N ILE A 14 14.54 -1.30 23.21
CA ILE A 14 14.06 -0.64 24.42
C ILE A 14 12.62 -1.16 24.63
N PRO A 15 12.31 -1.85 25.74
CA PRO A 15 10.98 -2.35 25.96
C PRO A 15 10.00 -1.17 25.93
N SER A 16 8.85 -1.39 25.33
CA SER A 16 7.77 -0.42 25.18
C SER A 16 6.43 -1.07 25.56
N GLN A 17 5.33 -0.34 25.46
CA GLN A 17 4.00 -0.94 25.56
C GLN A 17 3.56 -1.47 24.20
N CYS A 18 2.86 -2.60 24.19
CA CYS A 18 2.20 -3.11 22.98
C CYS A 18 1.24 -2.04 22.42
N LEU A 19 1.34 -1.69 21.14
CA LEU A 19 0.46 -0.67 20.55
C LEU A 19 -1.00 -1.13 20.33
N ALA A 20 -1.30 -2.39 20.62
CA ALA A 20 -2.66 -2.94 20.62
C ALA A 20 -3.24 -3.06 22.03
N CYS A 21 -2.63 -3.89 22.90
CA CYS A 21 -3.19 -4.17 24.23
C CYS A 21 -2.54 -3.39 25.39
N HIS A 22 -1.56 -2.53 25.12
CA HIS A 22 -0.81 -1.76 26.13
C HIS A 22 0.00 -2.57 27.16
N ALA A 23 0.08 -3.90 27.00
CA ALA A 23 0.89 -4.74 27.88
C ALA A 23 2.39 -4.39 27.80
N TRP A 24 3.04 -4.47 28.97
CA TRP A 24 4.47 -4.28 29.18
C TRP A 24 5.07 -5.54 29.84
N PRO A 25 6.32 -5.94 29.52
CA PRO A 25 7.21 -5.34 28.52
C PRO A 25 6.91 -5.84 27.10
N CYS A 26 6.97 -4.95 26.11
CA CYS A 26 6.88 -5.28 24.70
C CYS A 26 8.19 -4.95 23.98
N ALA A 27 8.87 -5.98 23.46
CA ALA A 27 10.13 -5.82 22.73
C ALA A 27 9.94 -5.41 21.25
N ASP A 28 8.71 -5.14 20.79
CA ASP A 28 8.40 -4.72 19.43
C ASP A 28 7.15 -3.81 19.43
N VAL A 29 6.56 -3.54 18.26
CA VAL A 29 5.31 -2.76 18.15
C VAL A 29 4.10 -3.51 18.72
N LEU A 30 4.09 -4.84 18.61
CA LEU A 30 3.06 -5.71 19.16
C LEU A 30 3.69 -6.79 20.04
N CYS A 31 3.04 -7.12 21.16
CA CYS A 31 3.44 -8.26 21.98
C CYS A 31 3.14 -9.58 21.26
N HIS A 32 3.78 -10.66 21.70
CA HIS A 32 3.60 -11.99 21.12
C HIS A 32 2.13 -12.43 21.08
N HIS A 33 1.39 -12.17 22.16
CA HIS A 33 -0.03 -12.49 22.24
C HIS A 33 -0.84 -11.76 21.15
N CYS A 34 -0.77 -10.43 21.09
CA CYS A 34 -1.48 -9.67 20.04
C CYS A 34 -1.05 -10.07 18.63
N TRP A 35 0.23 -10.38 18.42
CA TRP A 35 0.70 -10.88 17.14
C TRP A 35 -0.01 -12.18 16.75
N GLN A 36 -0.03 -13.18 17.64
CA GLN A 36 -0.71 -14.46 17.38
C GLN A 36 -2.22 -14.31 17.20
N THR A 37 -2.86 -13.43 17.97
CA THR A 37 -4.32 -13.21 17.92
C THR A 37 -4.79 -12.50 16.65
N PHE A 38 -3.96 -11.68 16.01
CA PHE A 38 -4.42 -10.81 14.92
C PHE A 38 -3.67 -10.99 13.60
N HIS A 39 -2.53 -11.67 13.60
CA HIS A 39 -1.77 -11.95 12.38
C HIS A 39 -2.32 -13.18 11.66
N HIS A 40 -3.52 -13.02 11.11
CA HIS A 40 -4.16 -14.03 10.27
C HIS A 40 -4.14 -13.63 8.81
N HIS A 41 -3.84 -14.59 7.93
CA HIS A 41 -3.87 -14.43 6.48
C HIS A 41 -5.06 -15.20 5.92
N PRO A 42 -6.25 -14.57 5.80
CA PRO A 42 -7.38 -15.22 5.18
C PRO A 42 -7.12 -15.43 3.69
N TRP A 43 -7.85 -16.35 3.07
CA TRP A 43 -7.98 -16.39 1.62
C TRP A 43 -8.52 -15.04 1.12
N ARG A 44 -7.95 -14.54 0.02
CA ARG A 44 -8.29 -13.22 -0.52
C ARG A 44 -8.65 -13.28 -1.99
N CYS A 45 -9.65 -12.50 -2.37
CA CYS A 45 -10.00 -12.28 -3.77
C CYS A 45 -8.74 -11.86 -4.56
N THR A 46 -8.35 -12.64 -5.56
CA THR A 46 -7.21 -12.33 -6.45
C THR A 46 -7.40 -11.01 -7.21
N GLY A 47 -8.64 -10.54 -7.36
CA GLY A 47 -8.97 -9.28 -8.02
C GLY A 47 -8.89 -8.05 -7.11
N CYS A 48 -9.37 -8.09 -5.88
CA CYS A 48 -9.48 -6.88 -5.05
C CYS A 48 -8.96 -7.04 -3.62
N ALA A 49 -8.26 -8.16 -3.35
CA ALA A 49 -7.72 -8.56 -2.06
C ALA A 49 -8.74 -8.64 -0.90
N LEU A 50 -10.04 -8.59 -1.21
CA LEU A 50 -11.11 -8.74 -0.22
C LEU A 50 -10.97 -10.08 0.48
N SER A 51 -11.08 -10.09 1.82
CA SER A 51 -11.06 -11.31 2.62
C SER A 51 -12.26 -12.19 2.25
N LEU A 52 -12.00 -13.45 1.94
CA LEU A 52 -12.99 -14.47 1.59
C LEU A 52 -12.85 -15.67 2.54
N PRO A 53 -13.22 -15.50 3.82
CA PRO A 53 -13.13 -16.59 4.79
C PRO A 53 -13.96 -17.79 4.31
N GLY A 54 -13.42 -19.00 4.49
CA GLY A 54 -14.06 -20.25 4.08
C GLY A 54 -13.95 -20.60 2.59
N LEU A 55 -13.44 -19.70 1.73
CA LEU A 55 -13.25 -20.00 0.31
C LEU A 55 -11.85 -20.54 0.03
N ASN A 56 -11.68 -21.86 0.13
CA ASN A 56 -10.44 -22.54 -0.23
C ASN A 56 -10.42 -22.88 -1.73
N ALA A 57 -9.96 -21.95 -2.55
CA ALA A 57 -9.79 -22.12 -3.99
C ALA A 57 -8.43 -21.61 -4.43
N ALA A 58 -7.88 -22.15 -5.53
CA ALA A 58 -6.57 -21.73 -6.05
C ALA A 58 -6.55 -20.26 -6.52
N ARG A 59 -7.66 -19.75 -7.06
CA ARG A 59 -7.80 -18.34 -7.50
C ARG A 59 -9.15 -17.76 -7.09
N PRO A 60 -9.38 -17.51 -5.79
CA PRO A 60 -10.67 -17.08 -5.31
C PRO A 60 -11.01 -15.68 -5.85
N ARG A 61 -12.27 -15.45 -6.19
CA ARG A 61 -12.81 -14.17 -6.68
C ARG A 61 -14.11 -13.88 -5.91
N CYS A 62 -14.29 -12.64 -5.48
CA CYS A 62 -15.57 -12.20 -4.92
C CYS A 62 -16.58 -11.91 -6.03
N GLY A 63 -17.88 -11.95 -5.71
CA GLY A 63 -18.95 -11.71 -6.70
C GLY A 63 -18.83 -10.37 -7.43
N GLN A 64 -18.31 -9.33 -6.77
CA GLN A 64 -18.07 -8.04 -7.41
C GLN A 64 -16.97 -8.13 -8.49
N CYS A 65 -15.87 -8.81 -8.22
CA CYS A 65 -14.79 -8.97 -9.19
C CYS A 65 -15.13 -9.97 -10.30
N MET A 66 -16.10 -10.86 -10.09
CA MET A 66 -16.63 -11.72 -11.14
C MET A 66 -17.47 -10.92 -12.14
N ARG A 67 -18.35 -10.04 -11.65
CA ARG A 67 -19.17 -9.16 -12.50
C ARG A 67 -18.38 -8.03 -13.16
N HIS A 68 -17.44 -7.46 -12.41
CA HIS A 68 -16.62 -6.33 -12.84
C HIS A 68 -15.16 -6.62 -12.54
N PRO A 69 -14.48 -7.38 -13.41
CA PRO A 69 -13.06 -7.62 -13.27
C PRO A 69 -12.27 -6.31 -13.22
N PRO A 70 -11.30 -6.18 -12.30
CA PRO A 70 -10.40 -5.03 -12.29
C PRO A 70 -9.47 -5.05 -13.51
N ILE A 71 -8.91 -3.89 -13.84
CA ILE A 71 -8.00 -3.72 -14.98
C ILE A 71 -6.53 -4.08 -14.67
N TRP A 72 -6.21 -4.35 -13.41
CA TRP A 72 -4.92 -4.90 -13.01
C TRP A 72 -5.01 -6.43 -12.97
N GLU A 73 -3.87 -7.12 -13.08
CA GLU A 73 -3.83 -8.58 -13.15
C GLU A 73 -4.23 -9.24 -11.82
N GLN A 74 -3.62 -8.75 -10.74
CA GLN A 74 -3.81 -9.25 -9.38
C GLN A 74 -3.71 -8.12 -8.36
N CYS A 75 -4.42 -8.28 -7.25
CA CYS A 75 -4.32 -7.40 -6.10
C CYS A 75 -4.00 -8.21 -4.85
N HIS A 76 -2.96 -7.77 -4.14
CA HIS A 76 -2.49 -8.33 -2.88
C HIS A 76 -2.76 -7.35 -1.76
N ALA A 77 -3.16 -7.86 -0.60
CA ALA A 77 -3.17 -7.11 0.64
C ALA A 77 -2.57 -7.95 1.74
N TRP A 78 -1.66 -7.37 2.51
CA TRP A 78 -1.02 -8.09 3.62
C TRP A 78 -2.04 -8.40 4.72
N THR A 79 -2.86 -7.42 5.09
CA THR A 79 -3.88 -7.59 6.14
C THR A 79 -5.25 -7.01 5.77
N THR A 80 -6.24 -7.33 6.59
CA THR A 80 -7.56 -6.69 6.54
C THR A 80 -7.49 -5.41 7.36
N TYR A 81 -8.13 -4.34 6.89
CA TYR A 81 -8.24 -3.09 7.65
C TYR A 81 -9.22 -3.26 8.81
N ALA A 82 -8.74 -3.90 9.87
CA ALA A 82 -9.44 -4.22 11.11
C ALA A 82 -8.48 -4.05 12.28
N TYR A 83 -9.00 -4.06 13.51
CA TYR A 83 -8.17 -4.01 14.71
C TYR A 83 -7.17 -5.18 14.74
N PRO A 84 -5.92 -4.96 15.19
CA PRO A 84 -5.29 -3.70 15.59
C PRO A 84 -4.66 -2.95 14.41
N TRP A 85 -4.58 -3.59 13.24
CA TRP A 85 -3.91 -3.05 12.05
C TRP A 85 -4.47 -1.70 11.60
N SER A 86 -5.78 -1.50 11.68
CA SER A 86 -6.42 -0.21 11.38
C SER A 86 -5.92 0.91 12.29
N GLN A 87 -5.69 0.64 13.58
CA GLN A 87 -5.16 1.62 14.52
C GLN A 87 -3.67 1.90 14.28
N LEU A 88 -2.87 0.86 14.02
CA LEU A 88 -1.45 1.04 13.67
C LEU A 88 -1.30 1.82 12.36
N LEU A 89 -2.14 1.54 11.36
CA LEU A 89 -2.21 2.30 10.11
C LEU A 89 -2.66 3.74 10.35
N ALA A 90 -3.62 3.98 11.25
CA ALA A 90 -4.03 5.33 11.62
C ALA A 90 -2.90 6.11 12.31
N ARG A 91 -2.17 5.49 13.24
CA ARG A 91 -0.96 6.08 13.87
C ARG A 91 0.11 6.38 12.82
N TRP A 92 0.32 5.46 11.88
CA TRP A 92 1.26 5.65 10.78
C TRP A 92 0.80 6.69 9.76
N LYS A 93 -0.50 6.92 9.55
CA LYS A 93 -1.00 7.89 8.55
C LYS A 93 -1.27 9.27 9.14
N PHE A 94 -1.68 9.35 10.39
CA PHE A 94 -2.23 10.58 11.00
C PHE A 94 -1.55 10.91 12.33
N GLY A 95 -1.00 9.92 13.04
CA GLY A 95 -0.31 10.11 14.30
C GLY A 95 1.17 10.51 14.18
N GLN A 96 1.63 10.89 12.98
CA GLN A 96 3.02 11.29 12.70
C GLN A 96 4.07 10.28 13.18
N GLN A 97 3.79 8.98 13.04
CA GLN A 97 4.71 7.89 13.38
C GLN A 97 5.26 7.21 12.13
N PRO A 98 6.09 7.88 11.30
CA PRO A 98 6.67 7.28 10.10
C PRO A 98 7.56 6.07 10.40
N GLY A 99 8.08 5.97 11.64
CA GLY A 99 8.81 4.80 12.14
C GLY A 99 8.01 3.50 12.13
N LEU A 100 6.68 3.53 12.02
CA LEU A 100 5.89 2.30 11.87
C LEU A 100 6.09 1.64 10.49
N ALA A 101 6.56 2.38 9.48
CA ALA A 101 6.81 1.85 8.14
C ALA A 101 7.80 0.66 8.16
N ARG A 102 8.86 0.71 8.99
CA ARG A 102 9.82 -0.40 9.13
C ARG A 102 9.20 -1.68 9.68
N HIS A 103 8.23 -1.55 10.58
CA HIS A 103 7.56 -2.71 11.15
C HIS A 103 6.63 -3.35 10.12
N PHE A 104 5.81 -2.54 9.43
CA PHE A 104 4.96 -3.04 8.33
C PHE A 104 5.79 -3.66 7.21
N ALA A 105 6.85 -3.01 6.74
CA ALA A 105 7.69 -3.56 5.68
C ALA A 105 8.30 -4.91 6.05
N ARG A 106 8.84 -5.05 7.27
CA ARG A 106 9.39 -6.31 7.79
C ARG A 106 8.32 -7.41 7.83
N TRP A 107 7.11 -7.10 8.30
CA TRP A 107 6.03 -8.09 8.35
C TRP A 107 5.53 -8.47 6.97
N MET A 108 5.42 -7.50 6.05
CA MET A 108 5.02 -7.73 4.66
C MET A 108 6.05 -8.57 3.91
N GLN A 109 7.35 -8.38 4.16
CA GLN A 109 8.43 -9.18 3.56
C GLN A 109 8.40 -10.65 3.98
N GLN A 110 7.67 -11.01 5.04
CA GLN A 110 7.49 -12.40 5.46
C GLN A 110 6.27 -13.07 4.80
N SER A 111 5.45 -12.31 4.08
CA SER A 111 4.26 -12.84 3.41
C SER A 111 4.61 -13.42 2.04
N PRO A 112 4.35 -14.71 1.77
CA PRO A 112 4.64 -15.32 0.47
C PRO A 112 4.00 -14.58 -0.70
N ALA A 113 2.74 -14.14 -0.56
CA ALA A 113 2.05 -13.39 -1.61
C ALA A 113 2.74 -12.05 -1.93
N VAL A 114 3.27 -11.36 -0.92
CA VAL A 114 4.03 -10.12 -1.10
C VAL A 114 5.38 -10.40 -1.76
N ILE A 115 6.10 -11.43 -1.31
CA ILE A 115 7.38 -11.86 -1.92
C ILE A 115 7.16 -12.15 -3.41
N THR A 116 6.18 -13.00 -3.74
CA THR A 116 5.87 -13.35 -5.14
C THR A 116 5.51 -12.13 -5.98
N ALA A 117 4.73 -11.19 -5.44
CA ALA A 117 4.40 -9.94 -6.15
C ALA A 117 5.65 -9.09 -6.43
N LEU A 118 6.56 -8.98 -5.45
CA LEU A 118 7.81 -8.22 -5.58
C LEU A 118 8.79 -8.88 -6.57
N GLU A 119 8.87 -10.21 -6.60
CA GLU A 119 9.69 -10.98 -7.54
C GLU A 119 9.16 -10.84 -8.97
N HIS A 120 7.85 -10.96 -9.15
CA HIS A 120 7.18 -10.82 -10.45
C HIS A 120 7.34 -9.42 -11.03
N ALA A 121 7.39 -8.38 -10.20
CA ALA A 121 7.53 -7.01 -10.64
C ALA A 121 8.93 -6.71 -11.20
N GLN A 122 9.00 -5.98 -12.32
CA GLN A 122 10.25 -5.40 -12.81
C GLN A 122 10.49 -4.01 -12.23
N VAL A 123 9.42 -3.26 -11.99
CA VAL A 123 9.46 -1.93 -11.37
C VAL A 123 8.35 -1.79 -10.34
N VAL A 124 8.62 -1.00 -9.31
CA VAL A 124 7.69 -0.70 -8.22
C VAL A 124 7.39 0.78 -8.22
N ILE A 125 6.11 1.14 -8.14
CA ILE A 125 5.65 2.53 -8.15
C ILE A 125 4.66 2.72 -7.01
N ALA A 126 4.84 3.77 -6.22
CA ALA A 126 3.87 4.13 -5.18
C ALA A 126 2.76 5.01 -5.75
N VAL A 127 1.54 4.84 -5.26
CA VAL A 127 0.44 5.79 -5.51
C VAL A 127 0.80 7.15 -4.88
N PRO A 128 0.83 8.25 -5.66
CA PRO A 128 1.16 9.56 -5.12
C PRO A 128 0.00 10.15 -4.31
N LEU A 129 0.34 10.81 -3.20
CA LEU A 129 -0.59 11.65 -2.45
C LEU A 129 -0.92 12.94 -3.21
N SER A 130 -2.03 13.58 -2.83
CA SER A 130 -2.27 14.98 -3.24
C SER A 130 -1.26 15.90 -2.55
N ALA A 131 -0.92 17.02 -3.20
CA ALA A 131 -0.01 18.00 -2.62
C ALA A 131 -0.49 18.54 -1.26
N GLN A 132 -1.82 18.68 -1.07
CA GLN A 132 -2.40 19.04 0.22
C GLN A 132 -2.08 17.99 1.29
N ARG A 133 -2.39 16.71 1.05
CA ARG A 133 -2.10 15.64 2.01
C ARG A 133 -0.61 15.46 2.27
N MET A 134 0.23 15.68 1.26
CA MET A 134 1.69 15.67 1.43
C MET A 134 2.14 16.79 2.37
N ARG A 135 1.59 18.00 2.27
CA ARG A 135 1.89 19.11 3.19
C ARG A 135 1.36 18.84 4.61
N GLU A 136 0.15 18.31 4.74
CA GLU A 136 -0.46 18.01 6.04
C GLU A 136 0.28 16.89 6.78
N ARG A 137 0.72 15.84 6.05
CA ARG A 137 1.32 14.63 6.64
C ARG A 137 2.84 14.66 6.68
N GLY A 138 3.49 15.35 5.75
CA GLY A 138 4.95 15.38 5.58
C GLY A 138 5.56 14.18 4.85
N TYR A 139 4.81 13.09 4.63
CA TYR A 139 5.29 11.89 3.91
C TYR A 139 4.17 11.14 3.19
N ASN A 140 4.55 10.31 2.22
CA ASN A 140 3.66 9.38 1.53
C ASN A 140 3.89 7.94 2.05
N PRO A 141 2.94 7.35 2.80
CA PRO A 141 3.03 5.96 3.28
C PRO A 141 3.30 4.94 2.18
N ALA A 142 2.67 5.08 1.01
CA ALA A 142 2.89 4.19 -0.12
C ALA A 142 4.33 4.30 -0.66
N ALA A 143 4.88 5.53 -0.71
CA ALA A 143 6.26 5.76 -1.15
C ALA A 143 7.28 5.21 -0.15
N GLN A 144 7.03 5.37 1.15
CA GLN A 144 7.85 4.72 2.18
C GLN A 144 7.83 3.21 1.99
N MET A 145 6.64 2.61 1.79
CA MET A 145 6.52 1.17 1.61
C MET A 145 7.25 0.68 0.35
N ALA A 146 7.12 1.39 -0.78
CA ALA A 146 7.85 1.06 -2.01
C ALA A 146 9.36 1.10 -1.81
N GLN A 147 9.87 2.13 -1.13
CA GLN A 147 11.30 2.27 -0.84
C GLN A 147 11.81 1.13 0.07
N MET A 148 11.01 0.69 1.04
CA MET A 148 11.42 -0.35 1.98
C MET A 148 11.28 -1.77 1.43
N LEU A 149 10.27 -2.04 0.61
CA LEU A 149 10.03 -3.36 0.04
C LEU A 149 10.91 -3.66 -1.17
N ALA A 150 11.21 -2.66 -2.00
CA ALA A 150 11.96 -2.88 -3.24
C ALA A 150 12.83 -1.68 -3.64
N PRO A 151 13.83 -1.29 -2.82
CA PRO A 151 14.62 -0.09 -3.05
C PRO A 151 15.29 -0.04 -4.44
N ARG A 152 15.67 -1.21 -4.98
CA ARG A 152 16.34 -1.33 -6.30
C ARG A 152 15.38 -1.30 -7.50
N LYS A 153 14.08 -1.56 -7.29
CA LYS A 153 13.05 -1.54 -8.34
C LYS A 153 12.15 -0.30 -8.25
N ASN A 154 12.30 0.50 -7.19
CA ASN A 154 11.43 1.64 -6.91
C ASN A 154 11.68 2.79 -7.88
N LEU A 155 10.69 3.12 -8.71
CA LEU A 155 10.70 4.29 -9.56
C LEU A 155 9.89 5.41 -8.90
N VAL A 156 10.60 6.44 -8.44
CA VAL A 156 9.99 7.60 -7.78
C VAL A 156 9.54 8.61 -8.83
N ALA A 157 8.45 9.33 -8.54
CA ALA A 157 7.92 10.43 -9.34
C ALA A 157 7.48 10.09 -10.79
N VAL A 158 7.44 8.81 -11.18
CA VAL A 158 6.90 8.38 -12.47
C VAL A 158 5.40 8.66 -12.57
N LEU A 159 4.65 8.26 -11.54
CA LEU A 159 3.23 8.53 -11.42
C LEU A 159 3.04 9.81 -10.59
N VAL A 160 2.41 10.81 -11.17
CA VAL A 160 2.09 12.06 -10.46
C VAL A 160 0.59 12.23 -10.33
N ARG A 161 0.15 12.74 -9.18
CA ARG A 161 -1.26 13.10 -8.96
C ARG A 161 -1.47 14.53 -9.44
N GLN A 162 -2.30 14.71 -10.45
CA GLN A 162 -2.64 16.05 -10.92
C GLN A 162 -3.46 16.78 -9.85
N ARG A 163 -3.16 18.06 -9.62
CA ARG A 163 -3.99 18.94 -8.78
C ARG A 163 -5.23 19.28 -9.59
N HIS A 164 -6.37 18.70 -9.28
CA HIS A 164 -7.63 19.29 -9.73
C HIS A 164 -8.02 20.42 -8.77
N THR A 165 -8.03 21.62 -9.32
CA THR A 165 -8.53 22.90 -8.81
C THR A 165 -10.06 22.88 -8.57
N ALA A 166 -10.47 23.64 -7.55
CA ALA A 166 -11.81 24.17 -7.19
C ALA A 166 -12.91 23.23 -6.60
N PRO A 167 -13.79 23.76 -5.69
CA PRO A 167 -14.81 23.02 -4.96
C PRO A 167 -15.91 22.43 -5.86
N GLN A 168 -16.36 21.22 -5.50
CA GLN A 168 -17.17 20.33 -6.35
C GLN A 168 -18.69 20.44 -6.09
N SER A 169 -19.24 21.65 -5.92
CA SER A 169 -20.68 21.82 -5.65
C SER A 169 -21.59 21.57 -6.86
N HIS A 170 -21.08 21.64 -8.10
CA HIS A 170 -21.93 21.64 -9.31
C HIS A 170 -21.71 20.48 -10.32
N LEU A 171 -20.93 19.45 -10.00
CA LEU A 171 -20.62 18.39 -10.98
C LEU A 171 -21.56 17.17 -10.89
N THR A 172 -22.09 16.78 -12.05
CA THR A 172 -22.90 15.56 -12.24
C THR A 172 -22.10 14.28 -11.96
N ARG A 173 -22.79 13.16 -11.69
CA ARG A 173 -22.15 11.84 -11.46
C ARG A 173 -21.21 11.42 -12.60
N ALA A 174 -21.57 11.71 -13.85
CA ALA A 174 -20.75 11.41 -15.03
C ALA A 174 -19.49 12.30 -15.13
N GLN A 175 -19.57 13.55 -14.69
CA GLN A 175 -18.41 14.45 -14.60
C GLN A 175 -17.49 14.08 -13.42
N ARG A 176 -18.05 13.65 -12.28
CA ARG A 176 -17.27 13.11 -11.15
C ARG A 176 -16.47 11.86 -11.56
N LEU A 177 -17.08 10.96 -12.33
CA LEU A 177 -16.39 9.80 -12.89
C LEU A 177 -15.28 10.16 -13.90
N ARG A 178 -15.45 11.24 -14.68
CA ARG A 178 -14.41 11.77 -15.58
C ARG A 178 -13.26 12.46 -14.82
N ASN A 179 -13.54 13.19 -13.74
CA ASN A 179 -12.50 13.85 -12.93
C ASN A 179 -11.59 12.85 -12.20
N VAL A 180 -12.11 11.70 -11.77
CA VAL A 180 -11.26 10.61 -11.26
C VAL A 180 -10.39 10.00 -12.37
N ARG A 181 -10.83 10.07 -13.64
CA ARG A 181 -10.05 9.56 -14.78
C ARG A 181 -8.80 10.37 -15.11
N ALA A 182 -8.77 11.66 -14.77
CA ALA A 182 -7.63 12.56 -14.97
C ALA A 182 -6.80 12.83 -13.69
N ALA A 183 -7.06 12.09 -12.60
CA ALA A 183 -6.37 12.33 -11.34
C ALA A 183 -4.87 12.01 -11.37
N PHE A 184 -4.40 11.22 -12.34
CA PHE A 184 -3.02 10.78 -12.46
C PHE A 184 -2.48 10.98 -13.88
N SER A 185 -1.19 11.28 -13.97
CA SER A 185 -0.45 11.33 -15.22
C SER A 185 0.95 10.73 -15.06
N VAL A 186 1.53 10.25 -16.17
CA VAL A 186 2.95 9.90 -16.28
C VAL A 186 3.57 10.90 -17.26
N PRO A 187 4.50 11.78 -16.83
CA PRO A 187 5.18 12.71 -17.72
C PRO A 187 5.89 11.96 -18.86
N SER A 188 5.94 12.53 -20.07
CA SER A 188 6.49 11.82 -21.25
C SER A 188 7.91 11.28 -21.04
N HIS A 189 8.77 12.05 -20.37
CA HIS A 189 10.14 11.63 -20.03
C HIS A 189 10.21 10.49 -19.00
N GLN A 190 9.12 10.20 -18.29
CA GLN A 190 9.00 9.10 -17.31
C GLN A 190 8.35 7.84 -17.91
N GLN A 191 7.95 7.85 -19.19
CA GLN A 191 7.31 6.68 -19.81
C GLN A 191 8.32 5.59 -20.18
N ALA A 192 9.51 5.95 -20.67
CA ALA A 192 10.53 4.99 -21.06
C ALA A 192 10.93 3.99 -19.95
N PRO A 193 11.11 4.42 -18.67
CA PRO A 193 11.39 3.51 -17.56
C PRO A 193 10.33 2.44 -17.26
N ILE A 194 9.08 2.64 -17.70
CA ILE A 194 7.96 1.72 -17.43
C ILE A 194 7.45 0.99 -18.69
N SER A 195 7.88 1.41 -19.88
CA SER A 195 7.43 0.83 -21.14
C SER A 195 7.72 -0.67 -21.21
N GLN A 196 6.70 -1.45 -21.55
CA GLN A 196 6.71 -2.92 -21.63
C GLN A 196 7.16 -3.63 -20.33
N ARG A 197 7.09 -2.95 -19.18
CA ARG A 197 7.47 -3.56 -17.89
C ARG A 197 6.25 -3.95 -17.07
N ARG A 198 6.43 -5.00 -16.27
CA ARG A 198 5.49 -5.43 -15.23
C ARG A 198 5.65 -4.53 -14.01
N VAL A 199 4.62 -3.74 -13.72
CA VAL A 199 4.62 -2.76 -12.64
C VAL A 199 3.91 -3.33 -11.41
N LEU A 200 4.50 -3.17 -10.23
CA LEU A 200 3.79 -3.32 -8.97
C LEU A 200 3.44 -1.94 -8.41
N LEU A 201 2.15 -1.64 -8.38
CA LEU A 201 1.59 -0.42 -7.83
C LEU A 201 1.29 -0.60 -6.34
N ILE A 202 1.93 0.20 -5.50
CA ILE A 202 1.79 0.13 -4.04
C ILE A 202 0.92 1.24 -3.50
N ASP A 203 -0.02 0.91 -2.60
CA ASP A 203 -0.79 1.88 -1.80
C ASP A 203 -0.82 1.45 -0.32
N ASP A 204 -1.26 2.34 0.57
CA ASP A 204 -1.36 2.01 1.99
C ASP A 204 -2.61 1.19 2.31
N VAL A 205 -3.79 1.69 1.93
CA VAL A 205 -5.08 1.08 2.23
C VAL A 205 -5.97 1.11 1.00
N MET A 206 -6.40 -0.07 0.55
CA MET A 206 -7.42 -0.18 -0.47
C MET A 206 -8.82 -0.20 0.17
N THR A 207 -9.66 0.74 -0.27
CA THR A 207 -11.10 0.75 0.00
C THR A 207 -11.86 0.21 -1.22
N THR A 208 -12.52 1.07 -2.00
CA THR A 208 -13.24 0.70 -3.23
C THR A 208 -12.32 0.36 -4.40
N GLY A 209 -11.03 0.69 -4.30
CA GLY A 209 -10.08 0.53 -5.40
C GLY A 209 -10.14 1.59 -6.50
N ALA A 210 -10.97 2.63 -6.36
CA ALA A 210 -11.12 3.67 -7.38
C ALA A 210 -9.79 4.41 -7.68
N THR A 211 -9.02 4.75 -6.64
CA THR A 211 -7.70 5.37 -6.77
C THR A 211 -6.74 4.48 -7.56
N LEU A 212 -6.63 3.21 -7.16
CA LEU A 212 -5.79 2.21 -7.79
C LEU A 212 -6.20 2.00 -9.26
N HIS A 213 -7.50 1.96 -9.55
CA HIS A 213 -7.99 1.83 -10.92
C HIS A 213 -7.53 3.00 -11.78
N ALA A 214 -7.67 4.24 -11.28
CA ALA A 214 -7.23 5.41 -12.01
C ALA A 214 -5.71 5.42 -12.26
N ALA A 215 -4.92 5.06 -11.25
CA ALA A 215 -3.47 4.95 -11.34
C ALA A 215 -3.04 3.83 -12.32
N THR A 216 -3.61 2.63 -12.20
CA THR A 216 -3.36 1.50 -13.11
C THR A 216 -3.66 1.88 -14.55
N ARG A 217 -4.82 2.50 -14.82
CA ARG A 217 -5.18 2.93 -16.18
C ARG A 217 -4.17 3.92 -16.74
N CYS A 218 -3.67 4.84 -15.91
CA CYS A 218 -2.65 5.80 -16.31
C CYS A 218 -1.34 5.11 -16.68
N LEU A 219 -0.88 4.15 -15.86
CA LEU A 219 0.34 3.38 -16.10
C LEU A 219 0.26 2.51 -17.37
N LEU A 220 -0.86 1.82 -17.57
CA LEU A 220 -1.09 1.01 -18.78
C LEU A 220 -1.10 1.89 -20.05
N LYS A 221 -1.77 3.04 -20.00
CA LYS A 221 -1.75 4.01 -21.11
C LYS A 221 -0.36 4.59 -21.38
N ALA A 222 0.50 4.66 -20.37
CA ALA A 222 1.88 5.11 -20.47
C ALA A 222 2.84 4.00 -20.92
N GLY A 223 2.33 2.82 -21.30
CA GLY A 223 3.10 1.75 -21.92
C GLY A 223 3.49 0.60 -21.00
N ALA A 224 3.06 0.57 -19.73
CA ALA A 224 3.30 -0.59 -18.87
C ALA A 224 2.68 -1.86 -19.48
N ALA A 225 3.42 -2.99 -19.45
CA ALA A 225 2.93 -4.26 -19.99
C ALA A 225 1.80 -4.82 -19.13
N SER A 226 1.96 -4.75 -17.81
CA SER A 226 0.93 -5.14 -16.85
C SER A 226 1.11 -4.41 -15.53
N VAL A 227 0.05 -4.42 -14.73
CA VAL A 227 0.06 -3.83 -13.38
C VAL A 227 -0.51 -4.86 -12.41
N GLN A 228 0.24 -5.15 -11.35
CA GLN A 228 -0.28 -5.75 -10.12
C GLN A 228 -0.37 -4.68 -9.03
N VAL A 229 -1.24 -4.92 -8.05
CA VAL A 229 -1.45 -4.02 -6.92
C VAL A 229 -1.01 -4.69 -5.63
N LEU A 230 -0.36 -3.93 -4.77
CA LEU A 230 -0.06 -4.34 -3.39
C LEU A 230 -0.49 -3.24 -2.41
N CYS A 231 -1.28 -3.62 -1.41
CA CYS A 231 -1.68 -2.73 -0.32
C CYS A 231 -1.23 -3.29 1.03
N VAL A 232 -0.99 -2.42 2.01
CA VAL A 232 -0.77 -2.87 3.39
C VAL A 232 -2.06 -3.48 3.91
N ALA A 233 -3.19 -2.80 3.72
CA ALA A 233 -4.49 -3.31 4.13
C ALA A 233 -5.58 -3.14 3.07
N ARG A 234 -6.55 -4.07 3.09
CA ARG A 234 -7.81 -3.97 2.35
C ARG A 234 -8.96 -3.86 3.34
N THR A 235 -9.83 -2.85 3.19
CA THR A 235 -11.08 -2.83 3.97
C THR A 235 -11.95 -4.04 3.62
N PRO A 236 -12.90 -4.43 4.47
CA PRO A 236 -13.99 -5.29 4.05
C PRO A 236 -14.78 -4.69 2.85
#